data_AF-B2UKL7-F1
#
_entry.id   AF-B2UKL7-F1
#
_cell.length_a   1.000
_cell.length_b   1.000
_cell.length_c   1.000
_cell.angle_alpha   90.00
_cell.angle_beta   90.00
_cell.angle_gamma   90.00
#
_symmetry.space_group_name_H-M   'P 1'
#
loop_
_entity.id
_entity.type
_entity.pdbx_description
1 polymer ?
#
loop_
_entity_poly.entity_id
_entity_poly.type
_entity_poly.pdbx_seq_one_letter_code
_entity_poly.pdbx_strand_id
1 'polypeptide(L)'
;MQLIRSETAVSVAAIASAAGVSKALVEHWLSGHVQKIRLEHAIGIQDRYGYNAIWIVLGRGPKELSTSSISDLSEEVQNFARRAAKLSPASFSKIKADLADYEKVDAYDAAATAASKDLVNAA
;
A
#
# COMPACT_ATOMS: atom_id res chain seq x y z
N MET A 1 11.10 1.21 -13.82
CA MET A 1 9.99 1.39 -14.78
C MET A 1 9.96 0.37 -15.92
N GLN A 2 11.07 0.06 -16.60
CA GLN A 2 11.09 -1.07 -17.55
C GLN A 2 10.62 -2.38 -16.90
N LEU A 3 10.97 -2.55 -15.61
CA LEU A 3 10.53 -3.64 -14.75
C LEU A 3 9.00 -3.78 -14.64
N ILE A 4 8.26 -2.66 -14.55
CA ILE A 4 6.78 -2.69 -14.50
C ILE A 4 6.25 -3.26 -15.81
N ARG A 5 6.75 -2.80 -16.97
CA ARG A 5 6.34 -3.33 -18.27
C ARG A 5 6.67 -4.81 -18.45
N SER A 6 7.86 -5.24 -18.02
CA SER A 6 8.31 -6.62 -18.21
C SER A 6 7.55 -7.61 -17.35
N GLU A 7 7.16 -7.22 -16.13
CA GLU A 7 6.54 -8.16 -15.19
C GLU A 7 5.02 -8.20 -15.26
N THR A 8 4.38 -7.08 -15.58
CA THR A 8 2.91 -7.02 -15.63
C THR A 8 2.34 -7.07 -17.05
N ALA A 9 3.20 -7.18 -18.07
CA ALA A 9 2.82 -7.06 -19.49
C ALA A 9 1.99 -5.79 -19.79
N VAL A 10 2.12 -4.75 -18.95
CA VAL A 10 1.32 -3.53 -19.05
C VAL A 10 1.84 -2.66 -20.18
N SER A 11 0.92 -2.17 -21.02
CA SER A 11 1.25 -1.29 -22.14
C SER A 11 1.63 0.13 -21.67
N VAL A 12 2.44 0.83 -22.46
CA VAL A 12 2.80 2.24 -22.23
C VAL A 12 1.55 3.13 -22.10
N ALA A 13 0.51 2.83 -22.88
CA ALA A 13 -0.77 3.54 -22.83
C ALA A 13 -1.47 3.40 -21.48
N ALA A 14 -1.43 2.21 -20.89
CA ALA A 14 -2.07 1.93 -19.61
C ALA A 14 -1.32 2.62 -18.44
N ILE A 15 0.01 2.61 -18.47
CA ILE A 15 0.85 3.37 -17.51
C ILE A 15 0.57 4.88 -17.64
N ALA A 16 0.50 5.40 -18.86
CA ALA A 16 0.23 6.82 -19.12
C ALA A 16 -1.15 7.23 -18.55
N SER A 17 -2.17 6.40 -18.78
CA SER A 17 -3.51 6.61 -18.22
C SER A 17 -3.51 6.58 -16.69
N ALA A 18 -2.80 5.63 -16.08
CA ALA A 18 -2.71 5.51 -14.62
C ALA A 18 -1.98 6.71 -13.98
N ALA A 19 -0.89 7.14 -14.59
CA ALA A 19 -0.06 8.25 -14.11
C ALA A 19 -0.63 9.64 -14.44
N GLY A 20 -1.66 9.72 -15.28
CA GLY A 20 -2.24 11.00 -15.75
C GLY A 20 -1.29 11.78 -16.66
N VAL A 21 -0.50 11.11 -17.49
CA VAL A 21 0.51 11.74 -18.37
C VAL A 21 0.42 11.26 -19.82
N SER A 22 1.23 11.85 -20.71
CA SER A 22 1.33 11.41 -22.11
C SER A 22 2.18 10.14 -22.25
N LYS A 23 1.93 9.36 -23.32
CA LYS A 23 2.74 8.18 -23.67
C LYS A 23 4.21 8.53 -23.89
N ALA A 24 4.48 9.67 -24.52
CA ALA A 24 5.83 10.16 -24.77
C ALA A 24 6.61 10.40 -23.46
N LEU A 25 5.94 10.91 -22.42
CA LEU A 25 6.59 11.09 -21.12
C LEU A 25 6.92 9.74 -20.45
N VAL A 26 6.03 8.75 -20.56
CA VAL A 26 6.29 7.38 -20.07
C VAL A 26 7.44 6.74 -20.84
N GLU A 27 7.51 6.89 -22.16
CA GLU A 27 8.64 6.41 -22.98
C GLU A 27 9.95 7.05 -22.55
N HIS A 28 9.93 8.33 -22.17
CA HIS A 28 11.08 9.03 -21.63
C HIS A 28 11.51 8.51 -20.25
N TRP A 29 10.57 8.09 -19.40
CA TRP A 29 10.89 7.39 -18.14
C TRP A 29 11.49 6.00 -18.39
N LEU A 30 11.02 5.32 -19.44
CA LEU A 30 11.47 3.98 -19.80
C LEU A 30 12.83 3.96 -20.51
N SER A 31 13.17 5.04 -21.22
CA SER A 31 14.48 5.23 -21.86
C SER A 31 15.57 5.64 -20.87
N GLY A 32 15.21 5.91 -19.60
CA GLY A 32 16.14 6.34 -18.56
C GLY A 32 16.63 7.78 -18.69
N HIS A 33 16.12 8.55 -19.65
CA HIS A 33 16.57 9.92 -19.91
C HIS A 33 15.93 10.97 -18.98
N VAL A 34 14.73 10.72 -18.44
CA VAL A 34 14.09 11.58 -17.42
C VAL A 34 14.32 10.97 -16.04
N GLN A 35 15.10 11.68 -15.23
CA GLN A 35 15.72 11.15 -14.01
C GLN A 35 14.79 11.11 -12.79
N LYS A 36 13.61 11.77 -12.81
CA LYS A 36 12.71 11.83 -11.64
C LYS A 36 11.24 11.82 -12.04
N ILE A 37 10.56 10.72 -11.72
CA ILE A 37 9.09 10.63 -11.72
C ILE A 37 8.60 11.40 -10.49
N ARG A 38 7.62 12.29 -10.66
CA ARG A 38 7.04 13.01 -9.53
C ARG A 38 6.05 12.11 -8.77
N LEU A 39 5.92 12.34 -7.46
CA LEU A 39 5.16 11.46 -6.57
C LEU A 39 3.70 11.32 -7.00
N GLU A 40 3.06 12.38 -7.47
CA GLU A 40 1.66 12.35 -7.92
C GLU A 40 1.42 11.35 -9.06
N HIS A 41 2.39 11.18 -9.96
CA HIS A 41 2.30 10.22 -11.05
C HIS A 41 2.49 8.79 -10.56
N ALA A 42 3.41 8.61 -9.60
CA ALA A 42 3.68 7.33 -8.99
C ALA A 42 2.50 6.83 -8.15
N ILE A 43 1.76 7.71 -7.50
CA ILE A 43 0.50 7.38 -6.78
C ILE A 43 -0.53 6.79 -7.75
N GLY A 44 -0.75 7.40 -8.92
CA GLY A 44 -1.69 6.85 -9.89
C GLY A 44 -1.32 5.46 -10.42
N ILE A 45 -0.01 5.16 -10.52
CA ILE A 45 0.49 3.82 -10.86
C ILE A 45 0.32 2.86 -9.69
N GLN A 46 0.58 3.32 -8.46
CA GLN A 46 0.36 2.55 -7.24
C GLN A 46 -1.10 2.12 -7.10
N ASP A 47 -2.03 3.06 -7.21
CA ASP A 47 -3.46 2.81 -6.99
C ASP A 47 -4.02 1.81 -8.00
N ARG A 48 -3.48 1.81 -9.22
CA ARG A 48 -3.95 0.94 -10.30
C ARG A 48 -3.26 -0.42 -10.35
N TYR A 49 -2.00 -0.51 -9.92
CA TYR A 49 -1.17 -1.70 -10.14
C TYR A 49 -0.51 -2.26 -8.88
N GLY A 50 -0.70 -1.64 -7.72
CA GLY A 50 -0.17 -2.11 -6.43
C GLY A 50 1.34 -1.86 -6.22
N TYR A 51 2.02 -1.18 -7.13
CA TYR A 51 3.43 -0.83 -6.97
C TYR A 51 3.62 0.28 -5.94
N ASN A 52 4.66 0.18 -5.12
CA ASN A 52 4.95 1.21 -4.14
C ASN A 52 5.44 2.51 -4.82
N ALA A 53 4.73 3.62 -4.60
CA ALA A 53 5.07 4.93 -5.16
C ALA A 53 6.46 5.43 -4.71
N ILE A 54 6.88 5.12 -3.47
CA ILE A 54 8.21 5.45 -2.97
C ILE A 54 9.28 4.68 -3.72
N TRP A 55 9.05 3.40 -4.01
CA TRP A 55 9.95 2.62 -4.83
C TRP A 55 10.03 3.15 -6.27
N ILE A 56 8.89 3.53 -6.87
CA ILE A 56 8.86 4.11 -8.22
C ILE A 56 9.68 5.42 -8.30
N VAL A 57 9.55 6.29 -7.30
CA VAL A 57 10.18 7.63 -7.32
C VAL A 57 11.64 7.59 -6.88
N LEU A 58 11.95 6.84 -5.82
CA LEU A 58 13.25 6.89 -5.15
C LEU A 58 14.10 5.64 -5.38
N GLY A 59 13.53 4.56 -5.91
CA GLY A 59 14.20 3.26 -6.06
C GLY A 59 14.51 2.57 -4.72
N ARG A 60 13.82 2.97 -3.63
CA ARG A 60 14.06 2.50 -2.27
C ARG A 60 12.78 1.88 -1.69
N GLY A 61 12.95 0.96 -0.75
CA GLY A 61 11.84 0.30 -0.08
C GLY A 61 11.27 -0.89 -0.88
N PRO A 62 10.21 -1.53 -0.38
CA PRO A 62 9.58 -2.67 -1.04
C PRO A 62 8.94 -2.22 -2.35
N LYS A 63 9.10 -3.04 -3.38
CA LYS A 63 8.70 -2.70 -4.75
C LYS A 63 7.19 -2.68 -4.95
N GLU A 64 6.50 -3.61 -4.32
CA GLU A 64 5.05 -3.67 -4.28
C GLU A 64 4.59 -3.25 -2.90
N LEU A 65 3.40 -2.65 -2.81
CA LEU A 65 2.70 -2.62 -1.54
C LEU A 65 2.50 -4.07 -1.16
N SER A 66 3.07 -4.50 -0.04
CA SER A 66 2.90 -5.85 0.47
C SER A 66 1.41 -6.08 0.72
N THR A 67 0.73 -6.60 -0.29
CA THR A 67 -0.54 -7.27 -0.13
C THR A 67 -0.16 -8.62 0.43
N SER A 68 -0.02 -8.71 1.75
CA SER A 68 0.06 -10.01 2.41
C SER A 68 -1.09 -10.83 1.85
N SER A 69 -0.77 -11.82 1.02
CA SER A 69 -1.81 -12.58 0.36
C SER A 69 -2.55 -13.33 1.44
N ILE A 70 -3.86 -13.50 1.32
CA ILE A 70 -4.63 -14.27 2.31
C ILE A 70 -3.99 -15.66 2.50
N SER A 71 -3.37 -16.21 1.46
CA SER A 71 -2.58 -17.45 1.50
C SER A 71 -1.40 -17.44 2.47
N ASP A 72 -0.84 -16.27 2.77
CA ASP A 72 0.33 -16.10 3.64
C ASP A 72 -0.08 -15.98 5.12
N LEU A 73 -1.39 -15.84 5.38
CA LEU A 73 -1.95 -15.82 6.73
C LEU A 73 -2.15 -17.25 7.24
N SER A 74 -2.17 -17.42 8.57
CA SER A 74 -2.49 -18.71 9.17
C SER A 74 -3.86 -19.25 8.71
N GLU A 75 -4.01 -20.57 8.62
CA GLU A 75 -5.26 -21.21 8.15
C GLU A 75 -6.50 -20.73 8.94
N GLU A 76 -6.33 -20.43 10.22
CA GLU A 76 -7.37 -19.88 11.08
C GLU A 76 -7.88 -18.53 10.57
N VAL A 77 -6.95 -17.60 10.27
CA VAL A 77 -7.27 -16.26 9.75
C VAL A 77 -7.90 -16.36 8.36
N GLN A 78 -7.42 -17.29 7.52
CA GLN A 78 -8.03 -17.54 6.22
C GLN A 78 -9.49 -18.01 6.34
N ASN A 79 -9.74 -18.97 7.24
CA ASN A 79 -11.07 -19.50 7.48
C ASN A 79 -12.01 -18.45 8.07
N PHE A 80 -11.52 -17.60 8.96
CA PHE A 80 -12.25 -16.45 9.45
C PHE A 80 -12.62 -15.51 8.30
N ALA A 81 -11.67 -15.10 7.45
CA ALA A 81 -11.91 -14.20 6.33
C ALA A 81 -12.96 -14.74 5.35
N ARG A 82 -12.88 -16.05 5.00
CA ARG A 82 -13.88 -16.71 4.13
C ARG A 82 -15.28 -16.71 4.74
N ARG A 83 -15.40 -16.82 6.07
CA ARG A 83 -16.68 -16.76 6.79
C ARG A 83 -17.19 -15.33 6.89
N ALA A 84 -16.31 -14.38 7.22
CA ALA A 84 -16.63 -12.96 7.31
C ALA A 84 -17.12 -12.40 5.96
N ALA A 85 -16.53 -12.83 4.85
CA ALA A 85 -16.96 -12.45 3.50
C ALA A 85 -18.39 -12.91 3.14
N LYS A 86 -18.93 -13.94 3.84
CA LYS A 86 -20.31 -14.42 3.66
C LYS A 86 -21.31 -13.72 4.58
N LEU A 87 -20.85 -12.82 5.44
CA LEU A 87 -21.73 -12.11 6.37
C LEU A 87 -22.53 -11.02 5.65
N SER A 88 -23.70 -10.72 6.22
CA SER A 88 -24.46 -9.54 5.82
C SER A 88 -23.69 -8.26 6.21
N PRO A 89 -23.92 -7.13 5.50
CA PRO A 89 -23.32 -5.84 5.88
C PRO A 89 -23.61 -5.44 7.34
N ALA A 90 -24.80 -5.76 7.85
CA ALA A 90 -25.18 -5.48 9.24
C ALA A 90 -24.36 -6.31 10.24
N SER A 91 -24.12 -7.58 9.94
CA SER A 91 -23.28 -8.47 10.74
C SER A 91 -21.80 -8.03 10.69
N PHE A 92 -21.32 -7.62 9.52
CA PHE A 92 -19.96 -7.12 9.35
C PHE A 92 -19.72 -5.80 10.10
N SER A 93 -20.72 -4.91 10.13
CA SER A 93 -20.67 -3.64 10.88
C SER A 93 -20.49 -3.87 12.38
N LYS A 94 -21.12 -4.91 12.95
CA LYS A 94 -20.94 -5.29 14.37
C LYS A 94 -19.51 -5.74 14.67
N ILE A 95 -18.97 -6.64 13.84
CA ILE A 95 -17.57 -7.09 13.96
C ILE A 95 -16.59 -5.92 13.83
N LYS A 96 -16.86 -5.00 12.89
CA LYS A 96 -16.03 -3.80 12.71
C LYS A 96 -16.09 -2.87 13.93
N ALA A 97 -17.26 -2.71 14.54
CA ALA A 97 -17.42 -1.92 15.75
C ALA A 97 -16.67 -2.55 16.94
N ASP A 98 -16.77 -3.87 17.11
CA ASP A 98 -16.07 -4.59 18.17
C ASP A 98 -14.54 -4.53 17.99
N LEU A 99 -14.05 -4.50 16.74
CA LEU A 99 -12.62 -4.37 16.44
C LEU A 99 -12.08 -2.96 16.68
N ALA A 100 -12.90 -1.92 16.47
CA ALA A 100 -12.51 -0.53 16.72
C ALA A 100 -12.25 -0.24 18.22
N ASP A 101 -12.83 -1.03 19.12
CA ASP A 101 -12.50 -0.96 20.55
C ASP A 101 -11.11 -1.54 20.86
N TYR A 102 -10.56 -2.40 20.01
CA TYR A 102 -9.19 -2.92 20.12
C TYR A 102 -8.13 -1.90 19.66
N GLU A 103 -8.47 -1.04 18.69
CA GLU A 103 -7.58 0.05 18.24
C GLU A 103 -7.32 1.09 19.34
N LYS A 104 -8.21 1.16 20.36
CA LYS A 104 -7.97 1.94 21.58
C LYS A 104 -6.86 1.35 22.45
N VAL A 105 -6.59 0.04 22.37
CA VAL A 105 -5.50 -0.63 23.11
C VAL A 105 -4.15 -0.25 22.51
N ASP A 106 -4.04 -0.19 21.18
CA ASP A 106 -2.83 0.30 20.50
C ASP A 106 -2.58 1.80 20.76
N ALA A 107 -3.65 2.60 20.90
CA ALA A 107 -3.56 3.99 21.31
C ALA A 107 -3.06 4.16 22.77
N TYR A 108 -3.42 3.22 23.66
CA TYR A 108 -2.88 3.16 25.02
C TYR A 108 -1.39 2.80 25.03
N ASP A 109 -0.95 1.83 24.22
CA ASP A 109 0.46 1.44 24.12
C ASP A 109 1.33 2.53 23.45
N ALA A 110 0.79 3.21 22.43
CA ALA A 110 1.44 4.36 21.81
C ALA A 110 1.58 5.54 22.80
N ALA A 111 0.54 5.80 23.60
CA ALA A 111 0.57 6.83 24.65
C ALA A 111 1.51 6.46 25.80
N ALA A 112 1.55 5.19 26.21
CA ALA A 112 2.47 4.70 27.24
C ALA A 112 3.94 4.78 26.78
N THR A 113 4.20 4.48 25.50
CA THR A 113 5.53 4.61 24.90
C THR A 113 5.97 6.07 24.76
N ALA A 114 5.06 6.98 24.41
CA ALA A 114 5.32 8.41 24.37
C ALA A 114 5.61 9.00 25.76
N ALA A 115 4.80 8.64 26.77
CA ALA A 115 4.98 9.10 28.15
C ALA A 115 6.32 8.62 28.76
N SER A 116 6.74 7.39 28.46
CA SER A 116 8.03 6.85 28.91
C SER A 116 9.22 7.59 28.27
N LYS A 117 9.09 8.00 27.00
CA LYS A 117 10.11 8.74 26.26
C LYS A 117 10.31 10.18 26.77
N ASP A 118 9.24 10.83 27.20
CA ASP A 118 9.30 12.18 27.77
C ASP A 118 9.94 12.19 29.17
N LEU A 119 9.74 11.14 29.97
CA LEU A 119 10.42 10.96 31.26
C LEU A 119 11.93 10.73 31.12
N VAL A 120 12.37 10.07 30.05
CA VAL A 120 13.80 9.84 29.76
C VAL A 120 14.50 11.09 29.22
N ASN A 121 13.77 12.01 28.56
CA ASN A 121 14.34 13.27 28.03
C ASN A 121 14.29 14.44 29.03
N ALA A 122 13.61 14.27 30.18
CA ALA A 122 13.51 15.27 31.24
C ALA A 122 14.52 15.06 32.39
N ALA A 123 15.37 14.02 32.30
CA ALA A 123 16.47 13.70 33.23
C ALA A 123 17.83 13.99 32.57
#